data_AF-V2UFQ5-F1
#
_entry.id   AF-V2UFQ5-F1
#
_cell.length_a   1.000
_cell.length_b   1.000
_cell.length_c   1.000
_cell.angle_alpha   90.00
_cell.angle_beta   90.00
_cell.angle_gamma   90.00
#
_symmetry.space_group_name_H-M   'P 1'
#
loop_
_entity.id
_entity.type
_entity.pdbx_description
1 polymer ?
#
loop_
_entity_poly.entity_id
_entity_poly.type
_entity_poly.pdbx_seq_one_letter_code
_entity_poly.pdbx_strand_id
1 'polypeptide(L)'
;MPEQNQLENLEDEAIVPIQRIYKTIKFRSTLETRWAIFFDMLGWEWEYEPFGVKNTEAVWFPDFLIKGYGNKRILVEVKPFTTFQEFKELYETKYDRSLINTEYQFDEVLLLGSDIYKKCDIHQGPRLGWLVERSRWLDRFEIFSQVEEAVFWYKDDKYGFASDTSCWHCRITNNYEGGSGIKFPPYNKMLSLWIEAWEIAKTQEIYRGDITWSENITSV
;
A
#
# COMPACT_ATOMS: atom_id res chain seq x y z
N MET A 1 4.40 -30.96 -41.93
CA MET A 1 3.60 -30.89 -40.69
C MET A 1 3.88 -29.56 -40.02
N PRO A 2 2.95 -28.60 -39.99
CA PRO A 2 3.15 -27.29 -39.36
C PRO A 2 2.29 -27.16 -38.09
N GLU A 3 2.54 -27.99 -37.08
CA GLU A 3 1.77 -27.98 -35.83
C GLU A 3 2.60 -27.58 -34.60
N GLN A 4 3.90 -27.32 -34.77
CA GLN A 4 4.80 -26.94 -33.67
C GLN A 4 4.98 -25.42 -33.48
N ASN A 5 4.42 -24.58 -34.37
CA ASN A 5 4.70 -23.14 -34.37
C ASN A 5 3.60 -22.27 -33.71
N GLN A 6 2.63 -22.89 -33.02
CA GLN A 6 1.54 -22.17 -32.33
C GLN A 6 1.65 -22.20 -30.80
N LEU A 7 2.56 -23.01 -30.23
CA LEU A 7 2.71 -23.15 -28.77
C LEU A 7 3.85 -22.29 -28.19
N GLU A 8 4.79 -21.79 -29.00
CA GLU A 8 5.91 -20.95 -28.55
C GLU A 8 5.58 -19.45 -28.40
N ASN A 9 4.35 -19.02 -28.70
CA ASN A 9 3.93 -17.61 -28.61
C ASN A 9 3.07 -17.26 -27.37
N LEU A 10 2.97 -18.16 -26.39
CA LEU A 10 2.16 -17.93 -25.17
C LEU A 10 2.97 -17.47 -23.94
N GLU A 11 4.30 -17.33 -24.05
CA GLU A 11 5.16 -17.03 -22.89
C GLU A 11 5.39 -15.53 -22.60
N ASP A 12 4.86 -14.62 -23.43
CA ASP A 12 5.09 -13.17 -23.29
C ASP A 12 3.81 -12.31 -23.12
N GLU A 13 2.65 -12.92 -22.86
CA GLU A 13 1.50 -12.15 -22.38
C GLU A 13 1.74 -11.77 -20.92
N ALA A 14 2.11 -10.51 -20.69
CA ALA A 14 2.16 -9.92 -19.36
C ALA A 14 0.88 -10.29 -18.59
N ILE A 15 1.03 -11.07 -17.52
CA ILE A 15 -0.09 -11.56 -16.72
C ILE A 15 -0.88 -10.35 -16.22
N VAL A 16 -2.04 -10.12 -16.83
CA VAL A 16 -2.93 -9.03 -16.42
C VAL A 16 -3.38 -9.32 -14.99
N PRO A 17 -3.13 -8.41 -14.03
CA PRO A 17 -3.58 -8.62 -12.66
C PRO A 17 -5.09 -8.86 -12.60
N ILE A 18 -5.52 -9.86 -11.84
CA ILE A 18 -6.94 -10.20 -11.69
C ILE A 18 -7.62 -9.09 -10.90
N GLN A 19 -8.53 -8.38 -11.55
CA GLN A 19 -9.38 -7.35 -10.94
C GLN A 19 -10.50 -7.99 -10.12
N ARG A 20 -10.76 -7.46 -8.93
CA ARG A 20 -11.76 -7.99 -8.00
C ARG A 20 -12.69 -6.89 -7.51
N ILE A 21 -13.91 -7.25 -7.18
CA ILE A 21 -14.90 -6.34 -6.63
C ILE A 21 -15.05 -6.57 -5.13
N TYR A 22 -14.78 -5.55 -4.32
CA TYR A 22 -15.02 -5.59 -2.88
C TYR A 22 -15.64 -4.28 -2.42
N LYS A 23 -16.71 -4.33 -1.60
CA LYS A 23 -17.52 -3.16 -1.22
C LYS A 23 -17.90 -2.25 -2.40
N THR A 24 -18.31 -2.86 -3.52
CA THR A 24 -18.65 -2.17 -4.80
C THR A 24 -17.49 -1.46 -5.51
N ILE A 25 -16.27 -1.54 -4.98
CA ILE A 25 -15.06 -0.98 -5.57
C ILE A 25 -14.38 -2.04 -6.45
N LYS A 26 -13.97 -1.64 -7.66
CA LYS A 26 -13.22 -2.47 -8.61
C LYS A 26 -11.72 -2.23 -8.39
N PHE A 27 -11.04 -3.18 -7.75
CA PHE A 27 -9.60 -3.11 -7.54
C PHE A 27 -8.83 -3.57 -8.77
N ARG A 28 -7.66 -2.96 -9.03
CA ARG A 28 -6.80 -3.30 -10.16
C ARG A 28 -6.07 -4.61 -9.96
N SER A 29 -5.97 -5.10 -8.73
CA SER A 29 -5.33 -6.38 -8.42
C SER A 29 -5.98 -7.09 -7.22
N THR A 30 -5.79 -8.41 -7.16
CA THR A 30 -6.19 -9.21 -5.98
C THR A 30 -5.36 -8.83 -4.74
N LEU A 31 -4.12 -8.33 -4.91
CA LEU A 31 -3.29 -7.86 -3.80
C LEU A 31 -3.85 -6.57 -3.17
N GLU A 32 -4.24 -5.58 -3.97
CA GLU A 32 -4.94 -4.39 -3.47
C GLU A 32 -6.24 -4.74 -2.75
N THR A 33 -7.01 -5.66 -3.32
CA THR A 33 -8.27 -6.15 -2.70
C THR A 33 -7.99 -6.76 -1.32
N ARG A 34 -6.93 -7.56 -1.20
CA ARG A 34 -6.50 -8.15 0.07
C ARG A 34 -6.14 -7.07 1.08
N TRP A 35 -5.40 -6.03 0.68
CA TRP A 35 -5.06 -4.91 1.55
C TRP A 35 -6.30 -4.16 2.02
N ALA A 36 -7.27 -3.88 1.14
CA ALA A 36 -8.54 -3.24 1.52
C ALA A 36 -9.31 -4.05 2.59
N ILE A 37 -9.44 -5.37 2.39
CA ILE A 37 -10.07 -6.27 3.37
C ILE A 37 -9.28 -6.28 4.68
N PHE A 38 -7.96 -6.31 4.59
CA PHE A 38 -7.10 -6.31 5.76
C PHE A 38 -7.21 -5.00 6.55
N PHE A 39 -7.28 -3.84 5.89
CA PHE A 39 -7.53 -2.55 6.55
C PHE A 39 -8.88 -2.56 7.29
N ASP A 40 -9.92 -3.14 6.69
CA ASP A 40 -11.22 -3.29 7.36
C ASP A 40 -11.11 -4.19 8.60
N MET A 41 -10.37 -5.30 8.55
CA MET A 41 -10.12 -6.18 9.70
C MET A 41 -9.36 -5.46 10.83
N LEU A 42 -8.49 -4.52 10.49
CA LEU A 42 -7.77 -3.69 11.46
C LEU A 42 -8.60 -2.51 11.97
N GLY A 43 -9.77 -2.26 11.38
CA GLY A 43 -10.65 -1.14 11.71
C GLY A 43 -10.12 0.22 11.24
N TRP A 44 -9.34 0.25 10.16
CA TRP A 44 -8.80 1.48 9.60
C TRP A 44 -9.77 2.10 8.60
N GLU A 45 -9.87 3.43 8.63
CA GLU A 45 -10.60 4.18 7.60
C GLU A 45 -9.70 4.41 6.38
N TRP A 46 -10.18 4.04 5.20
CA TRP A 46 -9.43 4.14 3.95
C TRP A 46 -10.30 4.58 2.77
N GLU A 47 -9.65 5.15 1.77
CA GLU A 47 -10.20 5.50 0.46
C GLU A 47 -9.34 4.85 -0.63
N TYR A 48 -9.97 4.29 -1.68
CA TYR A 48 -9.26 3.71 -2.83
C TYR A 48 -9.15 4.73 -3.95
N GLU A 49 -7.96 4.83 -4.57
CA GLU A 49 -7.64 5.81 -5.61
C GLU A 49 -8.15 7.23 -5.30
N PRO A 50 -7.76 7.82 -4.14
CA PRO A 50 -8.40 9.00 -3.58
C PRO A 50 -8.31 10.24 -4.47
N PHE A 51 -7.12 10.50 -5.03
CA PHE A 51 -6.83 11.61 -5.94
C PHE A 51 -5.44 11.43 -6.57
N GLY A 52 -5.15 12.20 -7.62
CA GLY A 52 -3.81 12.29 -8.18
C GLY A 52 -3.00 13.40 -7.52
N VAL A 53 -1.80 13.10 -7.06
CA VAL A 53 -0.79 14.08 -6.68
C VAL A 53 0.07 14.41 -7.89
N LYS A 54 0.23 15.70 -8.18
CA LYS A 54 1.04 16.16 -9.31
C LYS A 54 1.76 17.45 -9.01
N ASN A 55 2.94 17.57 -9.59
CA ASN A 55 3.65 18.84 -9.77
C ASN A 55 4.15 18.93 -11.22
N THR A 56 5.10 19.82 -11.49
CA THR A 56 5.65 20.03 -12.83
C THR A 56 6.52 18.88 -13.34
N GLU A 57 6.99 18.00 -12.45
CA GLU A 57 7.98 16.97 -12.76
C GLU A 57 7.42 15.54 -12.70
N ALA A 58 6.41 15.29 -11.85
CA ALA A 58 5.88 13.97 -11.63
C ALA A 58 4.37 13.97 -11.35
N VAL A 59 3.73 12.84 -11.67
CA VAL A 59 2.34 12.54 -11.36
C VAL A 59 2.27 11.16 -10.70
N TRP A 60 1.54 11.07 -9.60
CA TRP A 60 1.31 9.85 -8.85
C TRP A 60 -0.15 9.76 -8.40
N PHE A 61 -0.74 8.58 -8.51
CA PHE A 61 -2.04 8.26 -7.97
C PHE A 61 -1.81 7.17 -6.92
N PRO A 62 -1.87 7.50 -5.60
CA PRO A 62 -1.79 6.51 -4.55
C PRO A 62 -2.88 5.45 -4.71
N ASP A 63 -2.57 4.20 -4.40
CA ASP A 63 -3.56 3.11 -4.44
C ASP A 63 -4.60 3.31 -3.34
N PHE A 64 -4.17 3.78 -2.16
CA PHE A 64 -5.07 4.13 -1.05
C PHE A 64 -4.68 5.42 -0.33
N LEU A 65 -5.62 5.97 0.42
CA LEU A 65 -5.39 6.91 1.50
C LEU A 65 -5.94 6.30 2.79
N ILE A 66 -5.11 6.19 3.83
CA ILE A 66 -5.55 5.86 5.19
C ILE A 66 -5.75 7.16 5.98
N LYS A 67 -6.89 7.27 6.67
CA LYS A 67 -7.16 8.38 7.59
C LYS A 67 -6.58 8.05 8.96
N GLY A 68 -5.45 8.69 9.26
CA GLY A 68 -4.83 8.64 10.57
C GLY A 68 -5.51 9.57 11.59
N TYR A 69 -5.03 9.47 12.82
CA TYR A 69 -5.49 10.33 13.91
C TYR A 69 -5.33 11.81 13.56
N GLY A 70 -6.30 12.64 13.97
CA GLY A 70 -6.23 14.09 13.80
C GLY A 70 -6.24 14.54 12.34
N ASN A 71 -6.91 13.78 11.46
CA ASN A 71 -6.95 14.00 10.00
C ASN A 71 -5.59 13.86 9.30
N LYS A 72 -4.61 13.18 9.92
CA LYS A 72 -3.36 12.84 9.24
C LYS A 72 -3.68 11.98 8.01
N ARG A 73 -3.14 12.35 6.85
CA ARG A 73 -3.24 11.57 5.62
C ARG A 73 -2.01 10.67 5.52
N ILE A 74 -2.24 9.38 5.31
CA ILE A 74 -1.19 8.43 4.96
C ILE A 74 -1.49 7.90 3.57
N LEU A 75 -0.71 8.33 2.59
CA LEU A 75 -0.83 7.87 1.20
C LEU A 75 -0.21 6.49 1.09
N VAL A 76 -0.85 5.57 0.38
CA VAL A 76 -0.44 4.17 0.34
C VAL A 76 -0.16 3.73 -1.08
N GLU A 77 0.95 3.04 -1.28
CA GLU A 77 1.27 2.34 -2.52
C GLU A 77 1.40 0.84 -2.25
N VAL A 78 0.78 0.03 -3.10
CA VAL A 78 0.84 -1.43 -3.06
C VAL A 78 1.64 -1.94 -4.26
N LYS A 79 2.65 -2.77 -3.99
CA LYS A 79 3.38 -3.51 -5.02
C LYS A 79 3.64 -4.94 -4.56
N PRO A 80 3.78 -5.91 -5.49
CA PRO A 80 4.08 -7.30 -5.16
C PRO A 80 5.53 -7.52 -4.69
N PHE A 81 6.11 -6.54 -4.02
CA PHE A 81 7.49 -6.53 -3.53
C PHE A 81 7.59 -7.06 -2.11
N THR A 82 8.77 -7.52 -1.72
CA THR A 82 9.04 -8.10 -0.39
C THR A 82 10.16 -7.39 0.38
N THR A 83 10.83 -6.44 -0.29
CA THR A 83 11.92 -5.62 0.23
C THR A 83 11.77 -4.16 -0.20
N PHE A 84 12.33 -3.24 0.60
CA PHE A 84 12.35 -1.81 0.23
C PHE A 84 13.20 -1.54 -1.02
N GLN A 85 14.23 -2.35 -1.27
CA GLN A 85 15.11 -2.15 -2.41
C GLN A 85 14.36 -2.26 -3.76
N GLU A 86 13.29 -3.05 -3.81
CA GLU A 86 12.39 -3.13 -4.97
C GLU A 86 11.53 -1.86 -5.13
N PHE A 87 11.19 -1.18 -4.04
CA PHE A 87 10.48 0.10 -4.08
C PHE A 87 11.37 1.29 -4.44
N LYS A 88 12.68 1.19 -4.17
CA LYS A 88 13.59 2.34 -4.12
C LYS A 88 13.50 3.25 -5.34
N GLU A 89 13.56 2.69 -6.54
CA GLU A 89 13.49 3.47 -7.78
C GLU A 89 12.15 4.18 -7.94
N LEU A 90 11.03 3.47 -7.78
CA LEU A 90 9.69 4.05 -7.89
C LEU A 90 9.47 5.15 -6.85
N TYR A 91 9.93 4.91 -5.63
CA TYR A 91 9.87 5.88 -4.54
C TYR A 91 10.65 7.16 -4.89
N GLU A 92 11.94 7.03 -5.23
CA GLU A 92 12.84 8.17 -5.51
C GLU A 92 12.48 8.94 -6.78
N THR A 93 11.85 8.29 -7.77
CA THR A 93 11.56 8.89 -9.08
C THR A 93 10.12 9.33 -9.26
N LYS A 94 9.17 8.77 -8.49
CA LYS A 94 7.74 9.02 -8.68
C LYS A 94 7.08 9.54 -7.40
N TYR A 95 7.08 8.75 -6.33
CA TYR A 95 6.27 9.07 -5.14
C TYR A 95 6.83 10.31 -4.44
N ASP A 96 8.10 10.29 -4.07
CA ASP A 96 8.76 11.39 -3.36
C ASP A 96 8.75 12.68 -4.18
N ARG A 97 9.09 12.56 -5.47
CA ARG A 97 9.12 13.69 -6.39
C ARG A 97 7.76 14.32 -6.60
N SER A 98 6.68 13.53 -6.70
CA SER A 98 5.33 14.07 -6.92
C SER A 98 4.82 14.93 -5.77
N LEU A 99 5.28 14.68 -4.54
CA LEU A 99 4.86 15.41 -3.34
C LEU A 99 5.48 16.81 -3.23
N ILE A 100 6.66 17.03 -3.84
CA ILE A 100 7.41 18.28 -3.72
C ILE A 100 6.59 19.47 -4.22
N ASN A 101 6.56 20.55 -3.43
CA ASN A 101 5.83 21.79 -3.71
C ASN A 101 4.32 21.61 -3.91
N THR A 102 3.74 20.58 -3.30
CA THR A 102 2.28 20.36 -3.27
C THR A 102 1.74 20.55 -1.85
N GLU A 103 0.41 20.63 -1.71
CA GLU A 103 -0.25 20.59 -0.39
C GLU A 103 -0.02 19.27 0.37
N TYR A 104 0.48 18.22 -0.31
CA TYR A 104 0.75 16.90 0.23
C TYR A 104 2.24 16.71 0.61
N GLN A 105 3.07 17.75 0.51
CA GLN A 105 4.53 17.65 0.67
C GLN A 105 5.03 17.13 2.03
N PHE A 106 4.16 17.09 3.04
CA PHE A 106 4.42 16.55 4.38
C PHE A 106 3.54 15.35 4.73
N ASP A 107 2.71 14.87 3.80
CA ASP A 107 1.96 13.63 4.03
C ASP A 107 2.93 12.45 4.00
N GLU A 108 2.66 11.47 4.87
CA GLU A 108 3.46 10.25 4.98
C GLU A 108 3.06 9.28 3.86
N VAL A 109 4.03 8.51 3.36
CA VAL A 109 3.78 7.44 2.39
C VAL A 109 4.03 6.08 3.02
N LEU A 110 3.04 5.20 2.99
CA LEU A 110 3.14 3.82 3.43
C LEU A 110 3.27 2.90 2.20
N LEU A 111 4.43 2.25 2.09
CA LEU A 111 4.74 1.30 1.01
C LEU A 111 4.44 -0.12 1.50
N LEU A 112 3.52 -0.79 0.81
CA LEU A 112 3.00 -2.10 1.19
C LEU A 112 3.33 -3.17 0.15
N GLY A 113 3.91 -4.27 0.64
CA GLY A 113 4.35 -5.41 -0.16
C GLY A 113 3.29 -6.50 -0.34
N SER A 114 3.75 -7.66 -0.78
CA SER A 114 2.97 -8.92 -0.81
C SER A 114 2.98 -9.67 0.53
N ASP A 115 3.71 -9.16 1.53
CA ASP A 115 4.04 -9.87 2.76
C ASP A 115 4.12 -8.96 4.01
N ILE A 116 3.72 -9.51 5.17
CA ILE A 116 3.83 -8.92 6.52
C ILE A 116 4.69 -9.79 7.47
N TYR A 117 5.37 -10.82 6.95
CA TYR A 117 5.94 -11.92 7.74
C TYR A 117 7.30 -11.65 8.37
N LYS A 118 7.91 -10.52 8.08
CA LYS A 118 9.21 -10.16 8.67
C LYS A 118 8.98 -9.47 10.00
N LYS A 119 9.79 -9.84 10.99
CA LYS A 119 9.96 -9.02 12.19
C LYS A 119 10.76 -7.80 11.81
N CYS A 120 10.44 -6.67 12.43
CA CYS A 120 11.26 -5.48 12.29
C CYS A 120 12.61 -5.66 12.96
N ASP A 121 13.63 -4.98 12.43
CA ASP A 121 15.01 -5.17 12.87
C ASP A 121 15.22 -4.73 14.32
N ILE A 122 14.51 -3.69 14.79
CA ILE A 122 14.78 -3.09 16.11
C ILE A 122 13.73 -3.53 17.13
N HIS A 123 12.46 -3.19 16.95
CA HIS A 123 11.45 -3.52 17.95
C HIS A 123 10.94 -4.97 17.87
N GLN A 124 11.38 -5.75 16.87
CA GLN A 124 11.00 -7.16 16.65
C GLN A 124 9.49 -7.44 16.53
N GLY A 125 8.67 -6.39 16.39
CA GLY A 125 7.24 -6.48 16.11
C GLY A 125 6.97 -6.94 14.68
N PRO A 126 5.73 -7.35 14.36
CA PRO A 126 5.38 -7.70 12.99
C PRO A 126 5.45 -6.45 12.10
N ARG A 127 6.11 -6.57 10.95
CA ARG A 127 6.26 -5.48 9.99
C ARG A 127 5.02 -5.35 9.10
N LEU A 128 4.50 -4.13 8.98
CA LEU A 128 3.44 -3.77 8.05
C LEU A 128 4.00 -3.49 6.63
N GLY A 129 5.12 -2.78 6.56
CA GLY A 129 5.71 -2.31 5.31
C GLY A 129 6.82 -1.29 5.59
N TRP A 130 6.93 -0.27 4.75
CA TRP A 130 7.86 0.85 4.95
C TRP A 130 7.12 2.17 5.03
N LEU A 131 7.42 2.95 6.04
CA LEU A 131 6.89 4.29 6.21
C LEU A 131 7.92 5.31 5.74
N VAL A 132 7.48 6.21 4.88
CA VAL A 132 8.24 7.37 4.45
C VAL A 132 7.70 8.58 5.20
N GLU A 133 8.55 9.17 6.04
CA GLU A 133 8.27 10.39 6.77
C GLU A 133 8.99 11.57 6.12
N ARG A 134 8.23 12.61 5.78
CA ARG A 134 8.79 13.84 5.21
C ARG A 134 8.87 14.92 6.28
N SER A 135 10.08 15.39 6.52
CA SER A 135 10.36 16.40 7.53
C SER A 135 11.18 17.54 6.95
N ARG A 136 11.12 18.70 7.61
CA ARG A 136 11.93 19.86 7.27
C ARG A 136 12.86 20.16 8.44
N TRP A 137 14.14 20.39 8.15
CA TRP A 137 15.07 20.90 9.15
C TRP A 137 14.71 22.35 9.51
N LEU A 138 14.74 22.70 10.80
CA LEU A 138 14.41 24.06 11.25
C LEU A 138 15.36 25.13 10.69
N ASP A 139 16.59 24.75 10.33
CA ASP A 139 17.66 25.62 9.84
C ASP A 139 17.87 25.57 8.32
N ARG A 140 17.15 24.70 7.59
CA ARG A 140 17.24 24.59 6.12
C ARG A 140 15.87 24.65 5.46
N PHE A 141 15.83 25.16 4.23
CA PHE A 141 14.62 25.17 3.40
C PHE A 141 14.37 23.82 2.70
N GLU A 142 15.21 22.82 2.95
CA GLU A 142 15.15 21.51 2.31
C GLU A 142 14.22 20.56 3.08
N ILE A 143 13.27 19.97 2.37
CA ILE A 143 12.47 18.84 2.84
C ILE A 143 13.26 17.58 2.53
N PHE A 144 13.36 16.70 3.51
CA PHE A 144 13.99 15.39 3.36
C PHE A 144 13.03 14.30 3.78
N SER A 145 13.28 13.11 3.27
CA SER A 145 12.47 11.93 3.54
C SER A 145 13.29 10.89 4.28
N GLN A 146 12.71 10.32 5.32
CA GLN A 146 13.26 9.18 6.05
C GLN A 146 12.39 7.97 5.74
N VAL A 147 13.02 6.87 5.35
CA VAL A 147 12.32 5.61 5.12
C VAL A 147 12.69 4.64 6.22
N GLU A 148 11.67 4.11 6.87
CA GLU A 148 11.81 3.18 7.99
C GLU A 148 10.78 2.06 7.87
N GLU A 149 10.96 1.00 8.65
CA GLU A 149 9.96 -0.05 8.71
C GLU A 149 8.73 0.44 9.49
N ALA A 150 7.55 0.21 8.93
CA ALA A 150 6.30 0.42 9.61
C ALA A 150 5.99 -0.81 10.46
N VAL A 151 5.79 -0.64 11.76
CA VAL A 151 5.59 -1.75 12.72
C VAL A 151 4.18 -1.71 13.27
N PHE A 152 3.51 -2.86 13.33
CA PHE A 152 2.18 -2.92 13.94
C PHE A 152 2.23 -2.65 15.44
N TRP A 153 1.34 -1.77 15.90
CA TRP A 153 1.10 -1.50 17.31
C TRP A 153 -0.32 -1.91 17.68
N TYR A 154 -0.53 -2.29 18.93
CA TYR A 154 -1.83 -2.65 19.46
C TYR A 154 -1.99 -2.12 20.89
N LYS A 155 -3.10 -1.42 21.11
CA LYS A 155 -3.49 -0.89 22.41
C LYS A 155 -4.99 -0.63 22.45
N ASP A 156 -5.64 -0.95 23.57
CA ASP A 156 -7.07 -0.72 23.82
C ASP A 156 -7.97 -1.24 22.69
N ASP A 157 -7.75 -2.49 22.27
CA ASP A 157 -8.46 -3.16 21.17
C ASP A 157 -8.35 -2.49 19.79
N LYS A 158 -7.38 -1.60 19.61
CA LYS A 158 -7.12 -0.92 18.33
C LYS A 158 -5.76 -1.29 17.78
N TYR A 159 -5.75 -1.67 16.51
CA TYR A 159 -4.54 -1.83 15.73
C TYR A 159 -4.13 -0.49 15.13
N GLY A 160 -2.83 -0.25 15.07
CA GLY A 160 -2.26 0.83 14.29
C GLY A 160 -0.83 0.50 13.93
N PHE A 161 -0.07 1.53 13.58
CA PHE A 161 1.34 1.37 13.27
C PHE A 161 2.11 2.64 13.59
N ALA A 162 3.41 2.48 13.75
CA ALA A 162 4.36 3.58 13.88
C ALA A 162 5.64 3.22 13.12
N SER A 163 6.54 4.18 13.00
CA SER A 163 7.88 3.92 12.52
C SER A 163 8.70 3.18 13.57
N ASP A 164 9.60 2.31 13.13
CA ASP A 164 10.45 1.50 14.02
C ASP A 164 11.51 2.33 14.76
N THR A 165 11.86 3.56 14.35
CA THR A 165 12.94 4.30 15.04
C THR A 165 12.74 5.79 15.29
N SER A 166 12.08 6.53 14.41
CA SER A 166 12.09 8.00 14.48
C SER A 166 10.79 8.64 14.97
N CYS A 167 9.67 7.92 14.97
CA CYS A 167 8.38 8.48 15.37
C CYS A 167 7.58 7.56 16.28
N TRP A 168 7.62 7.92 17.56
CA TRP A 168 6.99 7.24 18.69
C TRP A 168 5.46 7.40 18.77
N HIS A 169 4.79 7.95 17.76
CA HIS A 169 3.33 8.10 17.74
C HIS A 169 2.68 7.13 16.76
N CYS A 170 1.67 6.41 17.25
CA CYS A 170 0.82 5.56 16.42
C CYS A 170 0.00 6.40 15.43
N ARG A 171 0.03 6.08 14.14
CA ARG A 171 -0.66 6.85 13.08
C ARG A 171 -2.18 6.76 13.19
N ILE A 172 -2.70 5.70 13.78
CA ILE A 172 -4.15 5.45 13.90
C ILE A 172 -4.70 5.94 15.24
N THR A 173 -3.96 5.71 16.33
CA THR A 173 -4.47 5.96 17.70
C THR A 173 -3.83 7.16 18.39
N ASN A 174 -2.73 7.70 17.83
CA ASN A 174 -1.88 8.74 18.42
C ASN A 174 -1.28 8.41 19.80
N ASN A 175 -1.37 7.14 20.21
CA ASN A 175 -0.66 6.64 21.38
C ASN A 175 0.86 6.83 21.20
N TYR A 176 1.54 7.26 22.25
CA TYR A 176 2.98 7.52 22.29
C TYR A 176 3.74 6.39 23.01
N GLU A 177 4.83 5.87 22.44
CA GLU A 177 5.58 4.73 23.00
C GLU A 177 6.09 4.94 24.42
N GLY A 178 6.56 6.16 24.73
CA GLY A 178 7.02 6.48 26.09
C GLY A 178 5.89 6.54 27.14
N GLY A 179 4.64 6.38 26.72
CA GLY A 179 3.52 6.08 27.61
C GLY A 179 3.39 4.58 27.85
N SER A 180 3.33 4.15 29.11
CA SER A 180 3.14 2.75 29.48
C SER A 180 1.96 2.11 28.72
N GLY A 181 2.18 0.96 28.06
CA GLY A 181 1.12 0.05 27.63
C GLY A 181 0.96 -0.21 26.13
N ILE A 182 1.79 0.35 25.24
CA ILE A 182 1.84 -0.10 23.84
C ILE A 182 2.43 -1.51 23.76
N LYS A 183 1.81 -2.36 22.93
CA LYS A 183 2.28 -3.73 22.67
C LYS A 183 2.41 -3.94 21.18
N PHE A 184 3.30 -4.84 20.79
CA PHE A 184 3.28 -5.44 19.46
C PHE A 184 2.24 -6.56 19.46
N PRO A 185 1.29 -6.58 18.49
CA PRO A 185 0.38 -7.71 18.39
C PRO A 185 1.17 -8.98 18.10
N PRO A 186 0.71 -10.15 18.60
CA PRO A 186 1.37 -11.42 18.29
C PRO A 186 1.45 -11.65 16.78
N TYR A 187 2.62 -12.07 16.33
CA TYR A 187 2.88 -12.30 14.91
C TYR A 187 1.88 -13.27 14.25
N ASN A 188 1.57 -14.38 14.93
CA ASN A 188 0.59 -15.35 14.47
C ASN A 188 -0.81 -14.75 14.33
N LYS A 189 -1.19 -13.79 15.19
CA LYS A 189 -2.47 -13.08 15.07
C LYS A 189 -2.51 -12.25 13.78
N MET A 190 -1.45 -11.51 13.48
CA MET A 190 -1.37 -10.70 12.25
C MET A 190 -1.34 -11.58 10.99
N LEU A 191 -0.56 -12.66 11.01
CA LEU A 191 -0.51 -13.67 9.95
C LEU A 191 -1.89 -14.33 9.73
N SER A 192 -2.62 -14.67 10.79
CA SER A 192 -3.97 -15.22 10.66
C SER A 192 -4.93 -14.24 9.99
N LEU A 193 -4.94 -12.96 10.39
CA LEU A 193 -5.75 -11.93 9.74
C LEU A 193 -5.36 -11.75 8.27
N TRP A 194 -4.07 -11.79 7.96
CA TRP A 194 -3.58 -11.64 6.59
C TRP A 194 -3.95 -12.83 5.70
N ILE A 195 -3.90 -14.06 6.23
CA ILE A 195 -4.41 -15.26 5.55
C ILE A 195 -5.92 -15.14 5.35
N GLU A 196 -6.68 -14.73 6.37
CA GLU A 196 -8.13 -14.56 6.27
C GLU A 196 -8.50 -13.54 5.19
N ALA A 197 -7.79 -12.41 5.12
CA ALA A 197 -7.97 -11.41 4.08
C ALA A 197 -7.73 -11.99 2.68
N TRP A 198 -6.77 -12.91 2.52
CA TRP A 198 -6.54 -13.61 1.26
C TRP A 198 -7.68 -14.55 0.88
N GLU A 199 -8.17 -15.32 1.85
CA GLU A 199 -9.29 -16.25 1.66
C GLU A 199 -10.56 -15.50 1.23
N ILE A 200 -10.78 -14.29 1.75
CA ILE A 200 -11.88 -13.43 1.33
C ILE A 200 -11.59 -12.81 -0.05
N ALA A 201 -10.38 -12.27 -0.29
CA ALA A 201 -10.03 -11.61 -1.54
C ALA A 201 -10.20 -12.53 -2.76
N LYS A 202 -9.78 -13.79 -2.65
CA LYS A 202 -9.86 -14.76 -3.76
C LYS A 202 -11.29 -15.21 -4.10
N THR A 203 -12.23 -15.04 -3.16
CA THR A 203 -13.66 -15.35 -3.35
C THR A 203 -14.47 -14.16 -3.86
N GLN A 204 -13.89 -12.96 -3.88
CA GLN A 204 -14.54 -11.78 -4.46
C GLN A 204 -14.77 -11.96 -5.96
N GLU A 205 -15.85 -11.35 -6.46
CA GLU A 205 -16.21 -11.37 -7.87
C GLU A 205 -15.05 -10.85 -8.73
N ILE A 206 -14.78 -11.53 -9.85
CA ILE A 206 -13.78 -11.10 -10.82
C ILE A 206 -14.44 -10.14 -11.79
N TYR A 207 -13.91 -8.93 -11.89
CA TYR A 207 -14.31 -8.02 -12.96
C TYR A 207 -13.56 -8.36 -14.25
N ARG A 208 -14.28 -8.61 -15.34
CA ARG A 208 -13.70 -9.01 -16.65
C ARG A 208 -13.77 -7.93 -17.72
N GLY A 209 -14.14 -6.70 -17.36
CA GLY A 209 -14.36 -5.60 -18.31
C GLY A 209 -15.62 -5.79 -19.17
N ASP A 210 -16.16 -4.67 -19.66
CA ASP A 210 -17.11 -4.69 -20.78
C ASP A 210 -16.29 -4.86 -22.06
N ILE A 211 -16.27 -6.06 -22.64
CA ILE A 211 -15.65 -6.28 -23.94
C ILE A 211 -16.57 -5.65 -25.01
N THR A 212 -16.38 -4.38 -25.32
CA THR A 212 -16.98 -3.77 -26.52
C THR A 212 -16.13 -4.15 -27.72
N TRP A 213 -16.50 -5.23 -28.42
CA TRP A 213 -16.04 -5.44 -29.78
C TRP A 213 -16.64 -4.33 -30.66
N SER A 214 -15.84 -3.35 -31.06
CA SER A 214 -16.21 -2.51 -32.20
C SER A 214 -16.11 -3.37 -33.46
N GLU A 215 -17.22 -3.99 -33.87
CA GLU A 215 -17.34 -4.58 -35.19
C GLU A 215 -17.20 -3.45 -36.23
N ASN A 216 -15.99 -3.26 -36.75
CA ASN A 216 -15.81 -2.62 -38.04
C ASN A 216 -16.36 -3.59 -39.09
N ILE A 217 -17.66 -3.47 -39.37
CA ILE A 217 -18.27 -4.02 -40.57
C ILE A 217 -17.63 -3.28 -41.75
N THR A 218 -16.60 -3.86 -42.36
CA THR A 218 -16.25 -3.53 -43.74
C THR A 218 -17.38 -4.02 -44.62
N SER A 219 -18.27 -3.10 -44.99
CA SER A 219 -19.17 -3.29 -46.12
C SER A 219 -18.34 -3.33 -47.41
N VAL A 220 -18.61 -4.38 -48.17
CA VAL A 220 -18.20 -4.73 -49.53
C VAL A 220 -18.12 -3.54 -50.49
#